data_AF-A0A925SPH4-F1
#
_entry.id   AF-A0A925SPH4-F1
#
_cell.length_a   1.000
_cell.length_b   1.000
_cell.length_c   1.000
_cell.angle_alpha   90.00
_cell.angle_beta   90.00
_cell.angle_gamma   90.00
#
_symmetry.space_group_name_H-M   'P 1'
#
loop_
_entity.id
_entity.type
_entity.pdbx_description
1 polymer ?
#
loop_
_entity_poly.entity_id
_entity_poly.type
_entity_poly.pdbx_seq_one_letter_code
_entity_poly.pdbx_strand_id
1 'polypeptide(L)'
;MADKITVNNKNIKTGKRLEVPKKSGGILKIVLILLLLLILAAASFAVGIYLKFIDVQEMTDRWKLNEYPIVGQFFPQPKTNFEPVELGQQNPLVIPSSPTVPSFQPDSILPKKEKIDDIELQKQAKLKQQEEAKRISKIASLNGAMKPDEAVAILNKMDDDTVLLILSKMEDEQVAKILALFDARRAAVLSQSMLRGRSII
;
A
#
# COMPACT_ATOMS: atom_id res chain seq x y z
N MET A 1 54.72 -56.35 12.46
CA MET A 1 54.67 -55.94 11.04
C MET A 1 53.27 -55.38 10.82
N ALA A 2 53.15 -54.08 10.54
CA ALA A 2 51.88 -53.37 10.47
C ALA A 2 51.44 -53.25 9.00
N ASP A 3 50.36 -53.94 8.63
CA ASP A 3 49.78 -53.83 7.30
C ASP A 3 48.96 -52.54 7.16
N LYS A 4 49.36 -51.71 6.20
CA LYS A 4 48.69 -50.47 5.82
C LYS A 4 47.36 -50.78 5.10
N ILE A 5 46.25 -50.41 5.73
CA ILE A 5 44.95 -50.33 5.04
C ILE A 5 45.00 -49.13 4.09
N THR A 6 45.03 -49.41 2.79
CA THR A 6 44.92 -48.42 1.72
C THR A 6 43.45 -48.29 1.33
N VAL A 7 42.78 -47.21 1.75
CA VAL A 7 41.39 -46.92 1.36
C VAL A 7 41.40 -46.29 -0.04
N ASN A 8 40.91 -47.04 -1.01
CA ASN A 8 40.86 -46.66 -2.42
C ASN A 8 39.59 -45.82 -2.69
N ASN A 9 39.72 -44.49 -2.71
CA ASN A 9 38.63 -43.57 -3.03
C ASN A 9 38.44 -43.48 -4.56
N LYS A 10 37.63 -44.38 -5.11
CA LYS A 10 37.24 -44.34 -6.52
C LYS A 10 35.74 -44.62 -6.68
N ASN A 11 34.89 -43.68 -6.26
CA ASN A 11 33.51 -43.59 -6.75
C ASN A 11 32.89 -42.22 -6.40
N ILE A 12 33.26 -41.18 -7.14
CA ILE A 12 32.41 -40.00 -7.31
C ILE A 12 31.88 -40.05 -8.74
N LYS A 13 30.74 -40.73 -8.92
CA LYS A 13 29.95 -40.64 -10.16
C LYS A 13 29.18 -39.33 -10.13
N THR A 14 29.71 -38.34 -10.84
CA THR A 14 29.05 -37.07 -11.13
C THR A 14 27.80 -37.34 -11.98
N GLY A 15 26.62 -37.28 -11.37
CA GLY A 15 25.34 -37.29 -12.07
C GLY A 15 25.20 -36.00 -12.89
N LYS A 16 25.14 -36.13 -14.22
CA LYS A 16 24.80 -35.03 -15.13
C LYS A 16 23.36 -34.59 -14.83
N ARG A 17 23.22 -33.40 -14.24
CA ARG A 17 21.93 -32.71 -14.10
C ARG A 17 21.51 -32.25 -15.49
N LEU A 18 20.42 -32.79 -16.01
CA LEU A 18 19.82 -32.37 -17.26
C LEU A 18 19.33 -30.92 -17.10
N GLU A 19 19.94 -29.98 -17.82
CA GLU A 19 19.45 -28.61 -17.92
C GLU A 19 18.18 -28.59 -18.79
N VAL A 20 17.07 -28.14 -18.21
CA VAL A 20 15.84 -27.86 -18.95
C VAL A 20 16.02 -26.53 -19.67
N PRO A 21 15.86 -26.43 -21.00
CA PRO A 21 15.99 -25.17 -21.70
C PRO A 21 14.85 -24.23 -21.31
N LYS A 22 15.21 -23.13 -20.63
CA LYS A 22 14.29 -22.04 -20.27
C LYS A 22 13.86 -21.31 -21.54
N LYS A 23 12.71 -21.69 -22.10
CA LYS A 23 12.05 -21.05 -23.25
C LYS A 23 11.42 -19.71 -22.84
N SER A 24 12.24 -18.66 -22.70
CA SER A 24 11.85 -17.31 -22.27
C SER A 24 11.19 -16.44 -23.36
N GLY A 25 11.08 -16.92 -24.59
CA GLY A 25 10.60 -16.12 -25.74
C GLY A 25 9.08 -15.92 -25.84
N GLY A 26 8.26 -16.63 -25.05
CA GLY A 26 6.79 -16.51 -25.10
C GLY A 26 6.26 -15.26 -24.39
N ILE A 27 6.87 -14.90 -23.26
CA ILE A 27 6.40 -13.80 -22.39
C ILE A 27 6.63 -12.45 -23.06
N LEU A 28 7.76 -12.27 -23.76
CA LEU A 28 8.05 -11.04 -24.49
C LEU A 28 7.00 -10.73 -25.56
N LYS A 29 6.51 -11.76 -26.27
CA LYS A 29 5.45 -11.59 -27.29
C LYS A 29 4.13 -11.17 -26.65
N ILE A 30 3.79 -11.76 -25.50
CA ILE A 30 2.56 -11.41 -24.75
C ILE A 30 2.65 -9.96 -24.25
N VAL A 31 3.80 -9.55 -23.71
CA VAL A 31 4.03 -8.17 -23.26
C VAL A 31 3.95 -7.19 -24.44
N LEU A 32 4.50 -7.55 -25.61
CA LEU A 32 4.42 -6.72 -26.82
C LEU A 32 2.97 -6.56 -27.31
N ILE A 33 2.17 -7.64 -27.30
CA ILE A 33 0.75 -7.62 -27.67
C ILE A 33 -0.05 -6.76 -26.67
N LEU A 34 0.22 -6.90 -25.36
CA LEU A 34 -0.44 -6.11 -24.33
C LEU A 34 -0.10 -4.61 -24.47
N LEU A 35 1.17 -4.30 -24.74
CA LEU A 35 1.62 -2.92 -24.98
C LEU A 35 0.93 -2.34 -26.23
N LEU A 36 0.85 -3.11 -27.32
CA LEU A 36 0.16 -2.70 -28.54
C LEU A 36 -1.33 -2.41 -28.27
N LEU A 37 -2.01 -3.28 -27.50
CA LEU A 37 -3.40 -3.06 -27.10
C LEU A 37 -3.59 -1.80 -26.25
N LEU A 38 -2.69 -1.54 -25.31
CA LEU A 38 -2.71 -0.33 -24.47
C LEU A 38 -2.58 0.94 -25.31
N ILE A 39 -1.67 0.95 -26.27
CA ILE A 39 -1.49 2.08 -27.20
C ILE A 39 -2.75 2.27 -28.04
N LEU A 40 -3.34 1.19 -28.55
CA LEU A 40 -4.55 1.25 -29.36
C LEU A 40 -5.75 1.77 -28.57
N ALA A 41 -5.89 1.37 -27.31
CA ALA A 41 -6.91 1.89 -26.41
C ALA A 41 -6.71 3.38 -26.13
N ALA A 42 -5.47 3.81 -25.83
CA ALA A 42 -5.16 5.22 -25.59
C ALA A 42 -5.41 6.10 -26.82
N ALA A 43 -5.02 5.64 -28.01
CA ALA A 43 -5.28 6.32 -29.27
C ALA A 43 -6.78 6.43 -29.56
N SER A 44 -7.54 5.34 -29.37
CA SER A 44 -9.00 5.35 -29.57
C SER A 44 -9.71 6.30 -28.61
N PHE A 45 -9.27 6.32 -27.34
CA PHE A 45 -9.78 7.23 -26.33
C PHE A 45 -9.46 8.69 -26.68
N ALA A 46 -8.24 9.00 -27.11
CA ALA A 46 -7.85 10.33 -27.55
C ALA A 46 -8.66 10.81 -28.76
N VAL A 47 -8.89 9.93 -29.75
CA VAL A 47 -9.76 10.22 -30.90
C VAL A 47 -11.21 10.46 -30.45
N GLY A 48 -11.72 9.68 -29.49
CA GLY A 48 -13.06 9.87 -28.94
C GLY A 48 -13.27 11.20 -28.22
N ILE A 49 -12.25 11.66 -27.47
CA ILE A 49 -12.24 13.01 -26.88
C ILE A 49 -12.15 14.08 -27.97
N TYR A 50 -11.26 13.89 -28.96
CA TYR A 50 -11.03 14.86 -30.04
C TYR A 50 -12.28 15.09 -30.89
N LEU A 51 -13.02 14.03 -31.22
CA LEU A 51 -14.28 14.10 -31.95
C LEU A 51 -15.46 14.53 -31.07
N LYS A 52 -15.24 14.87 -29.80
CA LYS A 52 -16.25 15.23 -28.79
C LYS A 52 -17.37 14.19 -28.62
N PHE A 53 -17.13 12.92 -28.95
CA PHE A 53 -18.04 11.82 -28.60
C PHE A 53 -18.01 11.51 -27.10
N ILE A 54 -16.90 11.83 -26.44
CA ILE A 54 -16.64 11.54 -25.02
C ILE A 54 -16.48 12.88 -24.30
N ASP A 55 -17.56 13.40 -23.71
CA ASP A 55 -17.50 14.61 -22.88
C ASP A 55 -17.00 14.28 -21.47
N VAL A 56 -15.69 14.50 -21.28
CA VAL A 56 -15.01 14.23 -20.02
C VAL A 56 -15.52 15.16 -18.91
N GLN A 57 -16.01 16.36 -19.22
CA GLN A 57 -16.53 17.30 -18.23
C GLN A 57 -17.88 16.83 -17.71
N GLU A 58 -18.81 16.43 -18.59
CA GLU A 58 -20.12 15.90 -18.18
C GLU A 58 -19.97 14.63 -17.30
N MET A 59 -19.03 13.75 -17.65
CA MET A 59 -18.75 12.57 -16.84
C MET A 59 -18.16 12.91 -15.47
N THR A 60 -17.34 13.96 -15.39
CA THR A 60 -16.77 14.45 -14.13
C THR A 60 -17.86 15.02 -13.23
N ASP A 61 -18.81 15.77 -13.80
CA ASP A 61 -19.95 16.35 -13.09
C ASP A 61 -20.92 15.27 -12.60
N ARG A 62 -21.23 14.28 -13.45
CA ARG A 62 -22.08 13.14 -13.07
C ARG A 62 -21.47 12.30 -11.95
N TRP A 63 -20.14 12.22 -11.90
CA TRP A 63 -19.43 11.43 -10.89
C TRP A 63 -18.97 12.27 -9.69
N LYS A 64 -19.30 13.58 -9.66
CA LYS A 64 -18.93 14.52 -8.59
C LYS A 64 -17.47 14.38 -8.18
N LEU A 65 -16.57 14.22 -9.16
CA LEU A 65 -15.15 13.97 -8.90
C LEU A 65 -14.47 15.17 -8.22
N ASN A 66 -15.06 16.35 -8.38
CA ASN A 66 -14.75 17.59 -7.68
C ASN A 66 -15.05 17.57 -6.17
N GLU A 67 -15.93 16.69 -5.67
CA GLU A 67 -16.27 16.58 -4.24
C GLU A 67 -15.32 15.66 -3.45
N TYR A 68 -14.36 15.00 -4.13
CA TYR A 68 -13.43 14.09 -3.46
C TYR A 68 -12.23 14.83 -2.84
N PRO A 69 -11.86 14.50 -1.58
CA PRO A 69 -10.91 15.29 -0.78
C PRO A 69 -9.49 15.35 -1.34
N ILE A 70 -9.06 14.37 -2.13
CA ILE A 70 -7.69 14.30 -2.67
C ILE A 70 -7.64 14.76 -4.13
N VAL A 71 -8.65 14.42 -4.93
CA VAL A 71 -8.63 14.61 -6.40
C VAL A 71 -9.45 15.81 -6.86
N GLY A 72 -10.39 16.31 -6.04
CA GLY A 72 -11.30 17.38 -6.43
C GLY A 72 -10.63 18.71 -6.74
N GLN A 73 -9.47 18.97 -6.14
CA GLN A 73 -8.66 20.18 -6.39
C GLN A 73 -8.12 20.31 -7.84
N PHE A 74 -8.08 19.21 -8.59
CA PHE A 74 -7.58 19.20 -9.98
C PHE A 74 -8.69 19.36 -11.02
N PHE A 75 -9.96 19.36 -10.58
CA PHE A 75 -11.11 19.52 -11.45
C PHE A 75 -11.70 20.93 -11.27
N PRO A 76 -12.13 21.57 -12.37
CA PRO A 76 -12.75 22.89 -12.29
C PRO A 76 -14.02 22.79 -11.45
N GLN A 77 -14.10 23.60 -10.38
CA GLN A 77 -15.32 23.66 -9.59
C GLN A 77 -16.40 24.38 -10.41
N PRO A 78 -17.64 23.87 -10.41
CA PRO A 78 -18.72 24.54 -11.09
C PRO A 78 -18.84 25.96 -10.53
N LYS A 79 -18.84 26.95 -11.41
CA LYS A 79 -19.07 28.36 -11.03
C LYS A 79 -20.46 28.44 -10.40
N THR A 80 -20.50 28.50 -9.08
CA THR A 80 -21.72 28.85 -8.36
C THR A 80 -21.93 30.36 -8.53
N ASN A 81 -23.17 30.81 -8.75
CA ASN A 81 -23.53 32.24 -8.79
C ASN A 81 -23.52 32.89 -7.38
N PHE A 82 -22.85 32.26 -6.41
CA PHE A 82 -22.76 32.77 -5.04
C PHE A 82 -21.35 33.29 -4.83
N GLU A 83 -21.24 34.58 -4.48
CA GLU A 83 -19.96 35.21 -4.18
C GLU A 83 -19.21 34.44 -3.08
N PRO A 84 -17.87 34.32 -3.15
CA PRO A 84 -17.09 33.66 -2.10
C PRO A 84 -17.22 34.47 -0.81
N VAL A 85 -17.73 33.84 0.26
CA VAL A 85 -17.67 34.44 1.59
C VAL A 85 -16.22 34.43 2.05
N GLU A 86 -15.58 35.60 2.05
CA GLU A 86 -14.23 35.77 2.56
C GLU A 86 -14.18 35.49 4.08
N LEU A 87 -13.51 34.41 4.45
CA LEU A 87 -13.18 34.09 5.84
C LEU A 87 -12.00 34.97 6.29
N GLY A 88 -12.33 36.19 6.74
CA GLY A 88 -11.40 37.09 7.42
C GLY A 88 -10.90 36.54 8.76
N GLN A 89 -9.59 36.57 8.94
CA GLN A 89 -8.88 36.20 10.17
C GLN A 89 -9.07 37.24 11.32
N GLN A 90 -8.98 36.73 12.57
CA GLN A 90 -8.54 37.37 13.84
C GLN A 90 -9.58 37.85 14.90
N ASN A 91 -9.79 36.98 15.90
CA ASN A 91 -9.62 37.16 17.38
C ASN A 91 -10.62 38.00 18.25
N PRO A 92 -10.64 37.89 19.61
CA PRO A 92 -11.56 37.05 20.41
C PRO A 92 -12.43 37.84 21.46
N LEU A 93 -13.26 37.10 22.26
CA LEU A 93 -14.29 37.49 23.27
C LEU A 93 -15.64 37.87 22.63
N VAL A 94 -16.79 37.24 22.98
CA VAL A 94 -17.59 37.39 24.23
C VAL A 94 -18.55 36.18 24.40
N ILE A 95 -18.70 35.66 25.64
CA ILE A 95 -19.83 34.83 26.16
C ILE A 95 -20.67 35.79 27.05
N PRO A 96 -22.02 35.75 27.27
CA PRO A 96 -23.05 34.68 27.18
C PRO A 96 -24.27 35.13 26.30
N SER A 97 -25.36 34.39 26.01
CA SER A 97 -26.35 33.75 26.90
C SER A 97 -27.43 33.02 26.05
N SER A 98 -27.85 31.82 26.44
CA SER A 98 -29.12 31.15 26.04
C SER A 98 -30.34 31.99 26.50
N PRO A 99 -31.57 31.93 25.93
CA PRO A 99 -32.37 30.71 25.69
C PRO A 99 -33.14 30.71 24.33
N THR A 100 -33.59 29.57 23.79
CA THR A 100 -34.98 29.09 23.96
C THR A 100 -35.12 27.78 23.20
N VAL A 101 -35.63 26.77 23.90
CA VAL A 101 -35.97 25.45 23.36
C VAL A 101 -37.48 25.46 23.04
N PRO A 102 -37.92 25.09 21.84
CA PRO A 102 -39.25 24.53 21.65
C PRO A 102 -39.17 23.01 21.61
N SER A 103 -39.74 22.41 22.64
CA SER A 103 -40.08 21.00 22.76
C SER A 103 -40.97 20.54 21.59
N PHE A 104 -40.57 19.47 20.89
CA PHE A 104 -41.51 18.59 20.17
C PHE A 104 -41.30 17.15 20.64
N GLN A 105 -42.44 16.50 20.86
CA GLN A 105 -42.64 15.25 21.59
C GLN A 105 -42.09 14.01 20.87
N PRO A 106 -41.87 12.90 21.61
CA PRO A 106 -41.27 11.68 21.07
C PRO A 106 -42.36 10.77 20.51
N ASP A 107 -42.55 10.80 19.19
CA ASP A 107 -43.31 9.76 18.51
C ASP A 107 -42.39 8.64 18.03
N SER A 108 -42.69 7.46 18.58
CA SER A 108 -42.06 6.18 18.32
C SER A 108 -41.92 5.89 16.83
N ILE A 109 -40.69 5.72 16.36
CA ILE A 109 -40.39 4.86 15.22
C ILE A 109 -39.31 3.88 15.65
N LEU A 110 -39.69 2.61 15.61
CA LEU A 110 -38.91 1.46 16.02
C LEU A 110 -37.47 1.47 15.47
N PRO A 111 -36.49 0.90 16.20
CA PRO A 111 -35.14 0.72 15.70
C PRO A 111 -35.18 -0.32 14.59
N LYS A 112 -35.31 0.15 13.34
CA LYS A 112 -35.07 -0.68 12.17
C LYS A 112 -33.59 -0.99 12.15
N LYS A 113 -33.23 -2.14 12.74
CA LYS A 113 -31.91 -2.78 12.71
C LYS A 113 -31.23 -2.50 11.37
N GLU A 114 -30.30 -1.56 11.45
CA GLU A 114 -29.32 -1.15 10.47
C GLU A 114 -28.50 -2.39 10.10
N LYS A 115 -28.86 -3.02 8.99
CA LYS A 115 -28.16 -4.18 8.40
C LYS A 115 -27.42 -3.77 7.13
N ILE A 116 -27.08 -2.49 7.03
CA ILE A 116 -26.45 -1.84 5.89
C ILE A 116 -25.25 -1.10 6.45
N ASP A 117 -24.14 -1.80 6.73
CA ASP A 117 -22.82 -1.16 6.73
C ASP A 117 -21.64 -2.14 6.89
N ASP A 118 -21.88 -3.43 7.15
CA ASP A 118 -20.79 -4.41 7.31
C ASP A 118 -19.90 -4.50 6.05
N ILE A 119 -20.49 -4.33 4.86
CA ILE A 119 -19.79 -4.44 3.57
C ILE A 119 -19.02 -3.16 3.22
N GLU A 120 -19.60 -1.99 3.45
CA GLU A 120 -18.96 -0.69 3.20
C GLU A 120 -17.79 -0.48 4.17
N LEU A 121 -17.98 -0.82 5.45
CA LEU A 121 -16.97 -0.75 6.49
C LEU A 121 -15.81 -1.72 6.23
N GLN A 122 -16.11 -2.96 5.79
CA GLN A 122 -15.06 -3.89 5.34
C GLN A 122 -14.30 -3.36 4.12
N LYS A 123 -14.99 -2.75 3.16
CA LYS A 123 -14.36 -2.19 1.96
C LYS A 123 -13.44 -1.03 2.32
N GLN A 124 -13.86 -0.15 3.22
CA GLN A 124 -13.04 0.95 3.71
C GLN A 124 -11.84 0.46 4.53
N ALA A 125 -12.03 -0.52 5.41
CA ALA A 125 -10.93 -1.13 6.18
C ALA A 125 -9.89 -1.78 5.25
N LYS A 126 -10.33 -2.50 4.22
CA LYS A 126 -9.45 -3.12 3.24
C LYS A 126 -8.67 -2.10 2.41
N LEU A 127 -9.30 -0.98 2.06
CA LEU A 127 -8.62 0.13 1.37
C LEU A 127 -7.53 0.77 2.25
N LYS A 128 -7.84 1.01 3.54
CA LYS A 128 -6.85 1.53 4.51
C LYS A 128 -5.67 0.58 4.70
N GLN A 129 -5.94 -0.71 4.94
CA GLN A 129 -4.89 -1.73 5.06
C GLN A 129 -4.02 -1.82 3.81
N GLN A 130 -4.62 -1.69 2.61
CA GLN A 130 -3.84 -1.71 1.36
C GLN A 130 -2.96 -0.47 1.22
N GLU A 131 -3.44 0.70 1.64
CA GLU A 131 -2.63 1.92 1.64
C GLU A 131 -1.49 1.85 2.65
N GLU A 132 -1.75 1.37 3.86
CA GLU A 132 -0.74 1.13 4.90
C GLU A 132 0.30 0.11 4.43
N ALA A 133 -0.11 -1.00 3.82
CA ALA A 133 0.80 -1.99 3.26
C ALA A 133 1.69 -1.41 2.15
N LYS A 134 1.17 -0.51 1.31
CA LYS A 134 1.96 0.22 0.30
C LYS A 134 2.98 1.16 0.96
N ARG A 135 2.58 1.88 2.02
CA ARG A 135 3.48 2.76 2.77
C ARG A 135 4.61 1.96 3.42
N ILE A 136 4.30 0.85 4.08
CA ILE A 136 5.28 -0.05 4.70
C ILE A 136 6.22 -0.64 3.64
N SER A 137 5.69 -1.09 2.51
CA SER A 137 6.50 -1.61 1.41
C SER A 137 7.47 -0.56 0.87
N LYS A 138 7.02 0.69 0.72
CA LYS A 138 7.89 1.79 0.28
C LYS A 138 9.01 2.08 1.30
N ILE A 139 8.69 2.04 2.59
CA ILE A 139 9.67 2.20 3.67
C ILE A 139 10.66 1.04 3.67
N ALA A 140 10.21 -0.19 3.46
CA ALA A 140 11.07 -1.38 3.39
C ALA A 140 12.04 -1.28 2.21
N SER A 141 11.56 -0.92 1.02
CA SER A 141 12.43 -0.72 -0.15
C SER A 141 13.42 0.42 0.05
N LEU A 142 13.01 1.52 0.70
CA LEU A 142 13.91 2.64 0.99
C LEU A 142 15.02 2.23 1.97
N ASN A 143 14.67 1.53 3.05
CA ASN A 143 15.65 1.04 4.04
C ASN A 143 16.54 -0.06 3.48
N GLY A 144 16.05 -0.88 2.54
CA GLY A 144 16.86 -1.89 1.85
C GLY A 144 17.79 -1.33 0.76
N ALA A 145 17.49 -0.15 0.23
CA ALA A 145 18.32 0.53 -0.78
C ALA A 145 19.44 1.40 -0.17
N MET A 146 19.34 1.74 1.12
CA MET A 146 20.39 2.46 1.84
C MET A 146 21.40 1.49 2.48
N LYS A 147 22.45 2.05 3.11
CA LYS A 147 23.45 1.22 3.80
C LYS A 147 22.84 0.54 5.03
N PRO A 148 23.19 -0.73 5.32
CA PRO A 148 22.67 -1.45 6.48
C PRO A 148 22.89 -0.70 7.82
N ASP A 149 24.05 -0.07 8.02
CA ASP A 149 24.35 0.70 9.22
C ASP A 149 23.42 1.91 9.41
N GLU A 150 23.10 2.61 8.32
CA GLU A 150 22.22 3.78 8.33
C GLU A 150 20.75 3.34 8.57
N ALA A 151 20.32 2.24 7.95
CA ALA A 151 19.01 1.65 8.18
C ALA A 151 18.83 1.22 9.64
N VAL A 152 19.81 0.55 10.23
CA VAL A 152 19.78 0.08 11.63
C VAL A 152 19.64 1.25 12.60
N ALA A 153 20.32 2.37 12.34
CA ALA A 153 20.20 3.58 13.16
C ALA A 153 18.77 4.15 13.16
N ILE A 154 18.04 4.06 12.04
CA ILE A 154 16.64 4.47 11.93
C ILE A 154 15.74 3.45 12.64
N LEU A 155 15.90 2.17 12.33
CA LEU A 155 15.07 1.09 12.88
C LEU A 155 15.25 0.91 14.40
N ASN A 156 16.39 1.32 14.97
CA ASN A 156 16.62 1.40 16.42
C ASN A 156 15.76 2.43 17.16
N LYS A 157 15.14 3.36 16.44
CA LYS A 157 14.23 4.35 17.01
C LYS A 157 12.75 4.00 16.84
N MET A 158 12.46 2.86 16.20
CA MET A 158 11.10 2.40 15.92
C MET A 158 10.72 1.27 16.88
N ASP A 159 9.43 1.06 17.07
CA ASP A 159 8.89 -0.08 17.81
C ASP A 159 9.15 -1.41 17.08
N ASP A 160 9.33 -2.48 17.85
CA ASP A 160 9.70 -3.79 17.31
C ASP A 160 8.64 -4.37 16.37
N ASP A 161 7.36 -4.03 16.61
CA ASP A 161 6.23 -4.45 15.78
C ASP A 161 6.28 -3.80 14.40
N THR A 162 6.49 -2.48 14.31
CA THR A 162 6.66 -1.77 13.04
C THR A 162 7.92 -2.21 12.30
N VAL A 163 9.03 -2.43 13.02
CA VAL A 163 10.26 -2.98 12.42
C VAL A 163 9.98 -4.36 11.82
N LEU A 164 9.24 -5.22 12.52
CA LEU A 164 8.85 -6.53 12.01
C LEU A 164 8.04 -6.43 10.71
N LEU A 165 7.07 -5.51 10.63
CA LEU A 165 6.29 -5.28 9.41
C LEU A 165 7.18 -4.82 8.25
N ILE A 166 8.11 -3.89 8.51
CA ILE A 166 9.06 -3.39 7.50
C ILE A 166 9.97 -4.52 7.01
N LEU A 167 10.59 -5.27 7.93
CA LEU A 167 11.47 -6.38 7.60
C LEU A 167 10.74 -7.47 6.80
N SER A 168 9.46 -7.74 7.09
CA SER A 168 8.64 -8.72 6.35
C SER A 168 8.36 -8.35 4.88
N LYS A 169 8.56 -7.07 4.52
CA LYS A 169 8.37 -6.55 3.15
C LYS A 169 9.69 -6.30 2.42
N MET A 170 10.81 -6.60 3.07
CA MET A 170 12.16 -6.42 2.52
C MET A 170 12.71 -7.76 2.00
N GLU A 171 13.73 -7.72 1.13
CA GLU A 171 14.42 -8.94 0.68
C GLU A 171 15.24 -9.57 1.81
N ASP A 172 15.25 -10.91 1.85
CA ASP A 172 15.92 -11.72 2.88
C ASP A 172 17.40 -11.36 3.05
N GLU A 173 18.11 -11.04 1.95
CA GLU A 173 19.52 -10.67 1.99
C GLU A 173 19.74 -9.34 2.75
N GLN A 174 18.86 -8.36 2.57
CA GLN A 174 18.93 -7.09 3.27
C GLN A 174 18.54 -7.25 4.74
N VAL A 175 17.53 -8.10 5.01
CA VAL A 175 17.11 -8.43 6.37
C VAL A 175 18.27 -9.07 7.13
N ALA A 176 19.00 -10.01 6.52
CA ALA A 176 20.15 -10.65 7.12
C ALA A 176 21.25 -9.65 7.50
N LYS A 177 21.57 -8.71 6.59
CA LYS A 177 22.56 -7.65 6.85
C LYS A 177 22.15 -6.72 7.99
N ILE A 178 20.87 -6.34 8.03
CA ILE A 178 20.33 -5.46 9.08
C ILE A 178 20.25 -6.19 10.43
N LEU A 179 19.79 -7.44 10.46
CA LEU A 179 19.73 -8.25 11.69
C LEU A 179 21.12 -8.49 12.30
N ALA A 180 22.16 -8.64 11.47
CA ALA A 180 23.53 -8.81 11.93
C ALA A 180 24.11 -7.59 12.67
N LEU A 181 23.53 -6.40 12.42
CA LEU A 181 23.96 -5.14 13.02
C LEU A 181 23.10 -4.71 14.23
N PHE A 182 21.96 -5.38 14.47
CA PHE A 182 21.20 -5.15 15.68
C PHE A 182 21.88 -5.76 16.91
N ASP A 183 21.51 -5.24 18.08
CA ASP A 183 21.84 -5.90 19.35
C ASP A 183 21.29 -7.35 19.35
N ALA A 184 22.09 -8.28 19.88
CA ALA A 184 21.79 -9.71 19.86
C ALA A 184 20.43 -10.05 20.50
N ARG A 185 20.03 -9.33 21.55
CA ARG A 185 18.75 -9.55 22.21
C ARG A 185 17.60 -9.12 21.31
N ARG A 186 17.73 -7.96 20.67
CA ARG A 186 16.69 -7.42 19.79
C ARG A 186 16.56 -8.24 18.51
N ALA A 187 17.67 -8.62 17.90
CA ALA A 187 17.69 -9.52 16.73
C ALA A 187 16.98 -10.85 17.05
N ALA A 188 17.26 -11.45 18.21
CA ALA A 188 16.59 -12.68 18.63
C ALA A 188 15.07 -12.51 18.80
N VAL A 189 14.62 -11.40 19.39
CA VAL A 189 13.18 -11.09 19.53
C VAL A 189 12.52 -10.93 18.17
N LEU A 190 13.11 -10.14 17.27
CA LEU A 190 12.59 -9.93 15.92
C LEU A 190 12.51 -11.26 15.15
N SER A 191 13.57 -12.06 15.15
CA SER A 191 13.59 -13.37 14.49
C SER A 191 12.56 -14.35 15.08
N GLN A 192 12.35 -14.36 16.40
CA GLN A 192 11.29 -15.16 17.01
C GLN A 192 9.89 -14.68 16.61
N SER A 193 9.68 -13.37 16.51
CA SER A 193 8.42 -12.80 16.07
C SER A 193 8.12 -13.12 14.59
N MET A 194 9.15 -13.13 13.74
CA MET A 194 9.04 -13.58 12.33
C MET A 194 8.64 -15.06 12.27
N LEU A 195 9.27 -15.93 13.06
CA LEU A 195 8.98 -17.37 13.08
C LEU A 195 7.55 -17.66 13.55
N ARG A 196 7.06 -16.93 14.55
CA ARG A 196 5.69 -17.10 15.07
C ARG A 196 4.62 -16.60 14.11
N GLY A 197 5.00 -15.99 12.98
CA GLY A 197 4.07 -15.46 12.00
C GLY A 197 3.10 -14.47 12.62
N ARG A 198 3.56 -13.64 13.58
CA ARG A 198 2.75 -12.58 14.18
C ARG A 198 2.47 -11.51 13.13
N SER A 199 1.54 -11.83 12.24
CA SER A 199 0.86 -10.90 11.36
C SER A 199 -0.03 -10.06 12.26
N ILE A 200 0.41 -8.85 12.56
CA ILE A 200 -0.40 -7.85 13.23
C ILE A 200 -1.45 -7.43 12.18
N ILE A 201 -2.67 -7.95 12.33
CA ILE A 201 -3.85 -7.61 11.52
C ILE A 201 -4.79 -6.80 12.40
#